data_AF-A0A2T3CT68-F1
#
_entry.id   AF-A0A2T3CT68-F1
#
_cell.length_a   1.000
_cell.length_b   1.000
_cell.length_c   1.000
_cell.angle_alpha   90.00
_cell.angle_beta   90.00
_cell.angle_gamma   90.00
#
_symmetry.space_group_name_H-M   'P 1'
#
loop_
_entity.id
_entity.type
_entity.pdbx_description
1 polymer ?
#
loop_
_entity_poly.entity_id
_entity_poly.type
_entity_poly.pdbx_seq_one_letter_code
_entity_poly.pdbx_strand_id
1 'polypeptide(L)'
;MSDAPATLPDGTLTFLPERLNRDPAVLRGLTNDEMWVALIAGAGLGVILGAPLAVATTSIATLPTCMFICMALVLLGGGKLLRRAKRARPETWLYRRLQWHLAVHWGVGTHQLILHSGPWTVRRTRRHARTAP
;
A
#
# COMPACT_ATOMS: atom_id res chain seq x y z
N MET A 1 -22.91 30.53 14.36
CA MET A 1 -22.81 31.09 12.99
C MET A 1 -22.43 29.94 12.09
N SER A 2 -23.34 29.49 11.24
CA SER A 2 -23.06 28.41 10.29
C SER A 2 -22.29 28.99 9.11
N ASP A 3 -20.99 28.72 9.05
CA ASP A 3 -20.18 29.00 7.85
C ASP A 3 -20.62 28.03 6.75
N ALA A 4 -21.61 28.44 5.97
CA ALA A 4 -21.93 27.75 4.72
C ALA A 4 -20.68 27.82 3.81
N PRO A 5 -20.24 26.69 3.23
CA PRO A 5 -19.05 26.69 2.40
C PRO A 5 -19.26 27.63 1.20
N ALA A 6 -18.28 28.49 0.91
CA ALA A 6 -18.38 29.43 -0.20
C ALA A 6 -18.51 28.67 -1.54
N THR A 7 -19.63 28.86 -2.23
CA THR A 7 -19.93 28.25 -3.52
C THR A 7 -19.70 29.23 -4.67
N LEU A 8 -19.23 28.73 -5.82
CA LEU A 8 -19.18 29.44 -7.09
C LEU A 8 -20.61 29.65 -7.64
N PRO A 9 -20.80 30.58 -8.60
CA PRO A 9 -22.07 30.78 -9.29
C PRO A 9 -22.63 29.50 -9.94
N ASP A 10 -21.74 28.58 -10.31
CA ASP A 10 -22.06 27.29 -10.93
C ASP A 10 -22.42 26.20 -9.89
N GLY A 11 -22.54 26.55 -8.60
CA GLY A 11 -22.89 25.63 -7.52
C GLY A 11 -21.75 24.74 -7.01
N THR A 12 -20.54 24.90 -7.53
CA THR A 12 -19.34 24.17 -7.09
C THR A 12 -18.66 24.85 -5.90
N LEU A 13 -17.85 24.11 -5.13
CA LEU A 13 -17.11 24.68 -4.00
C LEU A 13 -15.95 25.55 -4.48
N THR A 14 -15.72 26.71 -3.85
CA THR A 14 -14.56 27.58 -4.12
C THR A 14 -13.21 26.94 -3.79
N PHE A 15 -13.21 25.87 -2.99
CA PHE A 15 -12.03 25.13 -2.61
C PHE A 15 -12.17 23.64 -2.97
N LEU A 16 -11.05 23.02 -3.33
CA LEU A 16 -11.01 21.58 -3.56
C LEU A 16 -10.93 20.86 -2.19
N PRO A 17 -11.87 19.95 -1.85
CA PRO A 17 -11.85 19.24 -0.58
C PRO A 17 -10.77 18.13 -0.59
N GLU A 18 -9.53 18.51 -0.34
CA GLU A 18 -8.37 17.57 -0.33
C GLU A 18 -8.54 16.44 0.71
N ARG A 19 -9.24 16.72 1.81
CA ARG A 19 -9.49 15.73 2.87
C ARG A 19 -10.60 14.72 2.53
N LEU A 20 -11.47 15.02 1.56
CA LEU A 20 -12.57 14.14 1.21
C LEU A 20 -12.09 12.91 0.42
N ASN A 21 -11.04 13.08 -0.39
CA ASN A 21 -10.45 11.99 -1.16
C ASN A 21 -9.34 11.24 -0.39
N ARG A 22 -9.11 11.56 0.88
CA ARG A 22 -8.12 10.88 1.71
C ARG A 22 -8.78 9.70 2.42
N ASP A 23 -8.20 8.52 2.23
CA ASP A 23 -8.64 7.32 2.94
C ASP A 23 -8.58 7.54 4.46
N PRO A 24 -9.67 7.23 5.18
CA PRO A 24 -9.70 7.38 6.63
C PRO A 24 -8.80 6.32 7.28
N ALA A 25 -8.23 6.69 8.42
CA ALA A 25 -7.56 5.73 9.29
C ALA A 25 -8.59 4.81 9.96
N VAL A 26 -8.44 3.50 9.77
CA VAL A 26 -9.33 2.46 10.30
C VAL A 26 -8.81 1.92 11.63
N LEU A 27 -7.57 1.44 11.66
CA LEU A 27 -7.01 0.75 12.84
C LEU A 27 -5.67 1.37 13.26
N ARG A 28 -5.62 1.98 14.45
CA ARG A 28 -4.39 2.57 15.02
C ARG A 28 -3.63 3.53 14.08
N GLY A 29 -4.34 4.18 13.14
CA GLY A 29 -3.74 5.07 12.15
C GLY A 29 -3.34 4.41 10.83
N LEU A 30 -3.60 3.11 10.65
CA LEU A 30 -3.53 2.43 9.36
C LEU A 30 -4.80 2.71 8.58
N THR A 31 -4.66 3.04 7.30
CA THR A 31 -5.77 3.01 6.34
C THR A 31 -6.19 1.56 6.05
N ASN A 32 -7.34 1.37 5.40
CA ASN A 32 -7.85 0.03 5.07
C ASN A 32 -6.83 -0.80 4.28
N ASP A 33 -6.22 -0.22 3.24
CA ASP A 33 -5.27 -0.92 2.39
C ASP A 33 -3.99 -1.31 3.13
N GLU A 34 -3.53 -0.44 4.02
CA GLU A 34 -2.34 -0.67 4.84
C GLU A 34 -2.56 -1.76 5.88
N MET A 35 -3.78 -1.85 6.39
CA MET A 35 -4.19 -2.93 7.29
C MET A 35 -4.10 -4.28 6.57
N TRP A 36 -4.56 -4.38 5.32
CA TRP A 36 -4.42 -5.61 4.53
C TRP A 36 -2.97 -5.99 4.27
N VAL A 37 -2.12 -5.03 3.92
CA VAL A 37 -0.67 -5.27 3.74
C VAL A 37 -0.04 -5.76 5.05
N ALA A 38 -0.36 -5.12 6.18
CA ALA A 38 0.11 -5.51 7.50
C ALA A 38 -0.38 -6.92 7.89
N LEU A 39 -1.64 -7.24 7.56
CA LEU A 39 -2.25 -8.54 7.81
C LEU A 39 -1.55 -9.66 7.03
N ILE A 40 -1.34 -9.47 5.74
CA ILE A 40 -0.65 -10.43 4.86
C ILE A 40 0.81 -10.62 5.31
N ALA A 41 1.51 -9.52 5.63
CA ALA A 41 2.88 -9.58 6.14
C ALA A 41 2.95 -10.33 7.48
N GLY A 42 2.05 -10.06 8.40
CA GLY A 42 1.96 -10.75 9.68
C GLY A 42 1.60 -12.23 9.53
N ALA A 43 0.69 -12.57 8.61
CA ALA A 43 0.34 -13.94 8.31
C ALA A 43 1.54 -14.71 7.73
N GLY A 44 2.24 -14.13 6.74
CA GLY A 44 3.44 -14.71 6.16
C GLY A 44 4.54 -14.93 7.20
N LEU A 45 4.81 -13.94 8.05
CA LEU A 45 5.77 -14.07 9.15
C LEU A 45 5.37 -15.17 10.12
N GLY A 46 4.09 -15.24 10.50
CA GLY A 46 3.59 -16.25 11.42
C GLY A 46 3.58 -17.67 10.85
N VAL A 47 3.43 -17.85 9.53
CA VAL A 47 3.63 -19.15 8.87
C VAL A 47 5.11 -19.52 8.85
N ILE A 48 6.00 -18.58 8.52
CA ILE A 48 7.46 -18.81 8.50
C ILE A 48 7.96 -19.22 9.89
N LEU A 49 7.49 -18.55 10.94
CA LEU A 49 7.84 -18.87 12.34
C LEU A 49 7.08 -20.10 12.86
N GLY A 50 5.82 -20.27 12.44
CA GLY A 50 4.95 -21.35 12.88
C GLY A 50 5.29 -22.70 12.27
N ALA A 51 5.86 -22.75 11.06
CA ALA A 51 6.27 -23.98 10.40
C ALA A 51 7.30 -24.80 11.19
N PRO A 52 8.45 -24.24 11.63
CA PRO A 52 9.40 -25.00 12.44
C PRO A 52 8.81 -25.38 13.81
N LEU A 53 7.99 -24.51 14.39
CA LEU A 53 7.29 -24.80 15.65
C LEU A 53 6.31 -25.97 15.50
N ALA A 54 5.52 -26.02 14.41
CA ALA A 54 4.58 -27.09 14.16
C ALA A 54 5.26 -28.44 13.94
N VAL A 55 6.44 -28.44 13.31
CA VAL A 55 7.28 -29.65 13.19
C VAL A 55 7.78 -30.09 14.57
N ALA A 56 8.29 -29.15 15.37
CA ALA A 56 8.82 -29.44 16.70
C ALA A 56 7.74 -29.93 17.69
N THR A 57 6.52 -29.39 17.62
CA THR A 57 5.40 -29.77 18.48
C THR A 57 4.57 -30.91 17.90
N THR A 58 4.88 -31.38 16.67
CA THR A 58 4.06 -32.34 15.90
C THR A 58 2.58 -31.95 15.79
N SER A 59 2.28 -30.65 15.88
CA SER A 59 0.92 -30.13 15.93
C SER A 59 0.69 -29.10 14.84
N ILE A 60 -0.23 -29.43 13.93
CA ILE A 60 -0.60 -28.53 12.83
C ILE A 60 -1.34 -27.29 13.33
N ALA A 61 -1.94 -27.34 14.52
CA ALA A 61 -2.63 -26.20 15.13
C ALA A 61 -1.68 -25.07 15.56
N THR A 62 -0.38 -25.35 15.68
CA THR A 62 0.65 -24.36 15.98
C THR A 62 0.79 -23.32 14.86
N LEU A 63 0.61 -23.74 13.60
CA LEU A 63 0.69 -22.87 12.42
C LEU A 63 -0.32 -21.71 12.45
N PRO A 64 -1.66 -21.96 12.51
CA PRO A 64 -2.64 -20.87 12.54
C PRO A 64 -2.52 -20.04 13.82
N THR A 65 -2.09 -20.63 14.93
CA THR A 65 -1.87 -19.90 16.19
C THR A 65 -0.75 -18.87 16.05
N CYS A 66 0.41 -19.29 15.54
CA CYS A 66 1.54 -18.39 15.25
C CYS A 66 1.17 -17.33 14.20
N MET A 67 0.38 -17.70 13.20
CA MET A 67 -0.16 -16.78 12.18
C MET A 67 -0.97 -15.66 12.82
N PHE A 68 -1.99 -15.97 13.63
CA PHE A 68 -2.82 -14.97 14.29
C PHE A 68 -2.04 -14.11 15.29
N ILE A 69 -1.12 -14.70 16.05
CA ILE A 69 -0.26 -13.96 16.98
C ILE A 69 0.59 -12.94 16.22
N CYS A 70 1.24 -13.34 15.12
CA CYS A 70 2.07 -12.43 14.32
C CYS A 70 1.23 -11.34 13.64
N MET A 71 0.06 -11.69 13.09
CA MET A 71 -0.90 -10.72 12.54
C MET A 71 -1.26 -9.66 13.59
N ALA A 72 -1.61 -10.08 14.81
CA ALA A 72 -1.94 -9.16 15.89
C ALA A 72 -0.75 -8.26 16.24
N LEU A 73 0.45 -8.81 16.43
CA LEU A 73 1.65 -8.03 16.74
C LEU A 73 1.98 -6.99 15.66
N VAL A 74 1.88 -7.39 14.39
CA VAL A 74 2.12 -6.48 13.25
C VAL A 74 1.05 -5.40 13.18
N LEU A 75 -0.23 -5.69 13.42
CA LEU A 75 -1.27 -4.65 13.49
C LEU A 75 -1.07 -3.70 14.67
N LEU A 76 -0.67 -4.22 15.83
CA LEU A 76 -0.44 -3.43 17.04
C LEU A 76 0.75 -2.47 16.88
N GLY A 77 1.83 -2.92 16.23
CA GLY A 77 3.06 -2.14 16.00
C GLY A 77 3.11 -1.38 14.67
N GLY A 78 2.41 -1.87 13.66
CA GLY A 78 2.48 -1.43 12.26
C GLY A 78 2.07 0.02 12.10
N GLY A 79 1.04 0.49 12.81
CA GLY A 79 0.64 1.90 12.76
C GLY A 79 1.74 2.87 13.23
N LYS A 80 2.51 2.51 14.26
CA LYS A 80 3.63 3.35 14.75
C LYS A 80 4.80 3.34 13.76
N LEU A 81 5.14 2.16 13.23
CA LEU A 81 6.24 2.02 12.27
C LEU A 81 5.90 2.71 10.95
N LEU A 82 4.68 2.55 10.46
CA LEU A 82 4.23 3.14 9.22
C LEU A 82 4.10 4.66 9.32
N ARG A 83 3.63 5.19 10.46
CA ARG A 83 3.65 6.66 10.71
C ARG A 83 5.07 7.23 10.66
N ARG A 84 6.07 6.50 11.15
CA ARG A 84 7.48 6.92 11.04
C ARG A 84 7.96 6.87 9.59
N ALA A 85 7.67 5.78 8.89
CA ALA A 85 8.06 5.60 7.49
C ALA A 85 7.39 6.60 6.54
N LYS A 86 6.15 7.00 6.84
CA LYS A 86 5.36 7.98 6.08
C LYS A 86 5.78 9.44 6.31
N ARG A 87 6.71 9.73 7.23
CA ARG A 87 7.07 11.13 7.54
C ARG A 87 7.66 11.79 6.29
N ALA A 88 7.00 12.86 5.81
CA ALA A 88 7.30 13.57 4.57
C ALA A 88 7.13 12.76 3.26
N ARG A 89 6.33 11.68 3.27
CA ARG A 89 6.01 10.89 2.07
C ARG A 89 4.55 11.08 1.63
N PRO A 90 4.25 11.00 0.32
CA PRO A 90 2.87 10.98 -0.17
C PRO A 90 2.11 9.75 0.33
N GLU A 91 0.79 9.77 0.25
CA GLU A 91 -0.02 8.75 0.94
C GLU A 91 -0.22 7.48 0.13
N THR A 92 -0.16 7.61 -1.19
CA THR A 92 -0.07 6.46 -2.11
C THR A 92 1.35 5.87 -2.18
N TRP A 93 2.32 6.40 -1.42
CA TRP A 93 3.72 5.99 -1.51
C TRP A 93 3.93 4.51 -1.19
N LEU A 94 3.30 3.98 -0.13
CA LEU A 94 3.49 2.59 0.27
C LEU A 94 3.04 1.64 -0.84
N TYR A 95 1.83 1.86 -1.34
CA TYR A 95 1.25 1.08 -2.44
C TYR A 95 2.12 1.17 -3.69
N ARG A 96 2.49 2.40 -4.13
CA ARG A 96 3.35 2.59 -5.31
C ARG A 96 4.73 1.97 -5.15
N ARG A 97 5.31 2.04 -3.94
CA ARG A 97 6.62 1.44 -3.64
C ARG A 97 6.55 -0.08 -3.70
N LEU A 98 5.48 -0.67 -3.15
CA LEU A 98 5.25 -2.10 -3.21
C LEU A 98 5.00 -2.56 -4.66
N GLN A 99 4.13 -1.88 -5.41
CA GLN A 99 3.91 -2.14 -6.83
C GLN A 99 5.21 -2.06 -7.63
N TRP A 100 6.02 -1.03 -7.38
CA TRP A 100 7.31 -0.89 -8.04
C TRP A 100 8.25 -2.05 -7.70
N HIS A 101 8.33 -2.46 -6.43
CA HIS A 101 9.15 -3.60 -6.02
C HIS A 101 8.66 -4.90 -6.66
N LEU A 102 7.34 -5.11 -6.68
CA LEU A 102 6.71 -6.25 -7.33
C LEU A 102 7.00 -6.30 -8.84
N ALA A 103 6.91 -5.14 -9.49
CA ALA A 103 7.14 -5.01 -10.92
C ALA A 103 8.62 -5.20 -11.30
N VAL A 104 9.55 -4.68 -10.49
CA VAL A 104 10.99 -4.79 -10.76
C VAL A 104 11.53 -6.19 -10.46
N HIS A 105 11.11 -6.81 -9.35
CA HIS A 105 11.68 -8.09 -8.92
C HIS A 105 10.92 -9.32 -9.44
N TRP A 106 9.60 -9.22 -9.59
CA TRP A 106 8.75 -10.35 -10.01
C TRP A 106 8.01 -10.09 -11.32
N GLY A 107 8.20 -8.92 -11.97
CA GLY A 107 7.53 -8.60 -13.24
C GLY A 107 6.02 -8.36 -13.11
N VAL A 108 5.48 -8.35 -11.89
CA VAL A 108 4.02 -8.26 -11.66
C VAL A 108 3.56 -6.81 -11.78
N GLY A 109 2.53 -6.57 -12.59
CA GLY A 109 1.93 -5.22 -12.70
C GLY A 109 2.76 -4.20 -13.46
N THR A 110 3.77 -4.63 -14.23
CA THR A 110 4.63 -3.76 -15.06
C THR A 110 3.85 -2.90 -16.06
N HIS A 111 2.68 -3.35 -16.51
CA HIS A 111 1.80 -2.59 -17.41
C HIS A 111 1.15 -1.36 -16.74
N GLN A 112 1.10 -1.31 -15.40
CA GLN A 112 0.47 -0.22 -14.65
C GLN A 112 1.47 0.89 -14.28
N LEU A 113 2.77 0.66 -14.48
CA LEU A 113 3.84 1.58 -14.11
C LEU A 113 4.69 1.95 -15.33
N ILE A 114 5.02 3.23 -15.45
CA ILE A 114 6.05 3.67 -16.39
C ILE A 114 7.40 3.41 -15.73
N LEU A 115 8.02 2.27 -16.07
CA LEU A 115 9.33 1.85 -15.55
C LEU A 115 10.49 2.24 -16.49
N HIS A 116 10.18 2.84 -17.63
CA HIS A 116 11.17 3.25 -18.61
C HIS A 116 11.61 4.69 -18.37
N SER A 117 12.91 4.93 -18.47
CA SER A 117 13.48 6.27 -18.57
C SER A 117 13.81 6.55 -20.03
N GLY A 118 13.61 7.79 -20.46
CA GLY A 118 13.89 8.21 -21.82
C GLY A 118 13.90 9.73 -21.92
N PRO A 119 14.52 10.30 -22.96
CA PRO A 119 14.48 11.74 -23.20
C PRO A 119 13.04 12.18 -23.42
N TRP A 120 12.62 13.23 -22.70
CA TRP A 120 11.32 13.85 -22.92
C TRP A 120 11.33 14.56 -24.27
N THR A 121 10.48 14.13 -25.20
CA THR A 121 10.32 14.80 -26.49
C THR A 121 8.93 15.41 -26.58
N VAL A 122 8.83 16.70 -26.92
CA VAL A 122 7.55 17.40 -27.08
C VAL A 122 6.84 17.00 -28.39
N ARG A 123 7.56 16.37 -29.33
CA ARG A 123 7.05 15.96 -30.63
C ARG A 123 6.38 14.59 -30.53
N ARG A 124 5.17 14.44 -31.12
CA ARG A 124 4.53 13.12 -31.30
C ARG A 124 5.40 12.26 -32.23
N THR A 125 6.19 11.37 -31.67
CA THR A 125 6.92 10.35 -32.42
C THR A 125 5.91 9.28 -32.86
N ARG A 126 5.97 8.87 -34.14
CA ARG A 126 5.18 7.74 -34.63
C ARG A 126 5.56 6.51 -33.80
N ARG A 127 4.55 5.72 -33.39
CA ARG A 127 4.68 4.56 -32.47
C ARG A 127 5.98 3.80 -32.72
N HIS A 128 6.83 3.72 -31.69
CA HIS A 128 7.92 2.75 -31.65
C HIS A 128 7.32 1.35 -31.72
N ALA A 129 7.64 0.61 -32.77
CA ALA A 129 7.33 -0.82 -32.84
C ALA A 129 8.11 -1.50 -31.71
N ARG A 130 7.38 -2.09 -30.77
CA ARG A 130 7.94 -2.77 -29.60
C ARG A 130 8.64 -4.05 -30.08
N THR A 131 9.96 -4.03 -30.19
CA THR A 131 10.75 -5.27 -30.31
C THR A 131 10.74 -5.95 -28.94
N ALA A 132 10.03 -7.07 -28.85
CA ALA A 132 10.07 -7.92 -27.66
C ALA A 132 11.46 -8.57 -27.53
N PRO A 133 11.97 -8.80 -26.31
CA PRO A 133 13.04 -9.76 -26.07
C PRO A 133 12.55 -11.20 -26.24
#